data_AF-A0A9P9S7L3-F1
#
_entry.id   AF-A0A9P9S7L3-F1
#
_cell.length_a   1.000
_cell.length_b   1.000
_cell.length_c   1.000
_cell.angle_alpha   90.00
_cell.angle_beta   90.00
_cell.angle_gamma   90.00
#
_symmetry.space_group_name_H-M   'P 1'
#
loop_
_entity.id
_entity.type
_entity.pdbx_description
1 polymer ?
#
loop_
_entity_poly.entity_id
_entity_poly.type
_entity_poly.pdbx_seq_one_letter_code
_entity_poly.pdbx_strand_id
1 'polypeptide(L)'
;MSLGPLAQSADKQVLFARLGLNEQVHKLLLLEAQAARDSLSINPLNLTDQSRTNPSVGTPYKWDEISETAKHTQILTIVNNARPETRPYYHLGRYMTSVNEENWVARWYLWHSFRYRYVGHSSARIQQH
;
A
#
# COMPACT_ATOMS: atom_id res chain seq x y z
N MET A 1 2.35 18.40 -13.06
CA MET A 1 1.36 17.55 -13.76
C MET A 1 1.25 16.26 -12.98
N SER A 2 0.06 15.90 -12.50
CA SER A 2 -0.18 14.61 -11.85
C SER A 2 -0.38 13.52 -12.89
N LEU A 3 0.12 12.33 -12.61
CA LEU A 3 -0.04 11.14 -13.45
C LEU A 3 -1.41 10.51 -13.16
N GLY A 4 -2.10 10.08 -14.22
CA GLY A 4 -3.35 9.35 -14.09
C GLY A 4 -3.19 8.06 -13.26
N PRO A 5 -4.26 7.61 -12.56
CA PRO A 5 -4.19 6.50 -11.64
C PRO A 5 -3.74 5.21 -12.33
N LEU A 6 -2.68 4.61 -11.80
CA LEU A 6 -2.27 3.27 -12.20
C LEU A 6 -3.11 2.24 -11.44
N ALA A 7 -3.55 1.19 -12.14
CA ALA A 7 -4.22 0.08 -11.48
C ALA A 7 -3.29 -0.54 -10.43
N GLN A 8 -3.81 -0.87 -9.24
CA GLN A 8 -3.05 -1.54 -8.18
C GLN A 8 -2.53 -2.92 -8.60
N SER A 9 -3.13 -3.52 -9.63
CA SER A 9 -2.69 -4.78 -10.25
C SER A 9 -1.56 -4.62 -11.27
N ALA A 10 -1.13 -3.39 -11.58
CA ALA A 10 -0.04 -3.15 -12.52
C ALA A 10 1.31 -3.57 -11.94
N ASP A 11 2.20 -4.05 -12.81
CA ASP A 11 3.55 -4.48 -12.41
C ASP A 11 4.44 -3.33 -11.92
N LYS A 12 5.38 -3.67 -11.03
CA LYS A 12 6.42 -2.74 -10.57
C LYS A 12 7.19 -2.10 -11.72
N GLN A 13 7.36 -2.82 -12.84
CA GLN A 13 8.08 -2.32 -14.01
C GLN A 13 7.33 -1.15 -14.67
N VAL A 14 6.00 -1.21 -14.73
CA VAL A 14 5.17 -0.12 -15.27
C VAL A 14 5.24 1.09 -14.36
N LEU A 15 5.20 0.87 -13.04
CA LEU A 15 5.36 1.92 -12.05
C LEU A 15 6.72 2.61 -12.17
N PHE A 16 7.80 1.83 -12.31
CA PHE A 16 9.16 2.36 -12.50
C PHE A 16 9.29 3.15 -13.79
N ALA A 17 8.77 2.63 -14.90
CA ALA A 17 8.81 3.32 -16.19
C ALA A 17 8.01 4.64 -16.16
N ARG A 18 6.85 4.66 -15.48
CA ARG A 18 6.00 5.85 -15.35
C ARG A 18 6.61 6.95 -14.49
N LEU A 19 7.22 6.56 -13.37
CA LEU A 19 7.73 7.50 -12.37
C LEU A 19 9.23 7.78 -12.51
N GLY A 20 9.94 7.05 -13.38
CA GLY A 20 11.40 7.09 -13.45
C GLY A 20 12.08 6.64 -12.15
N LEU A 21 11.48 5.67 -11.45
CA LEU A 21 11.96 5.25 -10.13
C LEU A 21 13.27 4.47 -10.24
N ASN A 22 14.14 4.73 -9.27
CA ASN A 22 15.33 3.94 -9.02
C ASN A 22 15.07 2.89 -7.93
N GLU A 23 15.85 1.80 -7.94
CA GLU A 23 15.72 0.75 -6.92
C GLU A 23 15.91 1.27 -5.49
N GLN A 24 16.77 2.27 -5.30
CA GLN A 24 17.01 2.91 -4.01
C GLN A 24 15.76 3.63 -3.50
N VAL A 25 15.17 4.48 -4.34
CA VAL A 25 13.92 5.20 -4.01
C VAL A 25 12.77 4.22 -3.82
N HIS A 26 12.70 3.17 -4.65
CA HIS A 26 11.68 2.13 -4.50
C HIS A 26 11.76 1.42 -3.15
N LYS A 27 12.97 1.11 -2.66
CA LYS A 27 13.15 0.54 -1.32
C LYS A 27 12.66 1.49 -0.22
N LEU A 28 12.93 2.79 -0.35
CA LEU A 28 12.43 3.79 0.60
C LEU A 28 10.90 3.85 0.60
N LEU A 29 10.27 3.94 -0.58
CA LEU A 29 8.81 3.93 -0.74
C LEU A 29 8.18 2.65 -0.14
N LEU A 30 8.83 1.50 -0.37
CA LEU A 30 8.38 0.23 0.17
C LEU A 30 8.48 0.18 1.70
N LEU A 31 9.55 0.71 2.28
CA LEU A 31 9.72 0.80 3.74
C LEU A 31 8.63 1.67 4.38
N GLU A 32 8.31 2.82 3.78
CA GLU A 32 7.23 3.70 4.24
C GLU A 32 5.86 2.98 4.20
N ALA A 33 5.60 2.24 3.12
CA ALA A 33 4.39 1.43 2.99
C ALA A 33 4.35 0.24 3.96
N GLN A 34 5.49 -0.36 4.32
CA GLN A 34 5.58 -1.40 5.34
C GLN A 34 5.25 -0.86 6.73
N ALA A 35 5.75 0.33 7.10
CA ALA A 35 5.42 0.96 8.38
C ALA A 35 3.91 1.30 8.48
N ALA A 36 3.34 1.81 7.39
CA ALA A 36 1.90 2.03 7.28
C ALA A 36 1.09 0.74 7.42
N ARG A 37 1.53 -0.33 6.79
CA ARG A 37 0.91 -1.65 6.94
C ARG A 37 0.99 -2.16 8.37
N ASP A 38 2.13 -1.99 9.04
CA ASP A 38 2.31 -2.42 10.43
C ASP A 38 1.32 -1.69 11.34
N SER A 39 1.18 -0.37 11.16
CA SER A 39 0.16 0.45 11.83
C SER A 39 -1.27 -0.07 11.58
N LEU A 40 -1.60 -0.44 10.34
CA LEU A 40 -2.89 -1.03 9.98
C LEU A 40 -3.08 -2.43 10.60
N SER A 41 -2.02 -3.23 10.69
CA SER A 41 -2.05 -4.61 11.19
C SER A 41 -2.06 -4.69 12.71
N ILE A 42 -1.71 -3.61 13.41
CA ILE A 42 -1.68 -3.55 14.89
C ILE A 42 -2.97 -2.95 15.43
N ASN A 43 -3.52 -1.94 14.76
CA ASN A 43 -4.61 -1.16 15.33
C ASN A 43 -6.00 -1.70 14.91
N PRO A 44 -6.80 -2.28 15.83
CA PRO A 44 -8.14 -2.79 15.52
C PRO A 44 -9.14 -1.67 15.17
N LEU A 45 -8.79 -0.39 15.40
CA LEU A 45 -9.60 0.75 14.96
C LEU A 45 -9.69 0.85 13.43
N ASN A 46 -8.71 0.30 12.72
CA ASN A 46 -8.63 0.33 11.26
C ASN A 46 -9.48 -0.75 10.57
N LEU A 47 -9.95 -1.74 11.32
CA LEU A 47 -10.81 -2.80 10.81
C LEU A 47 -12.20 -2.27 10.45
N THR A 48 -12.87 -2.98 9.55
CA THR A 48 -14.31 -2.82 9.36
C THR A 48 -15.06 -3.24 10.61
N ASP A 49 -16.24 -2.67 10.84
CA ASP A 49 -17.10 -3.03 11.98
C ASP A 49 -17.39 -4.55 12.01
N GLN A 50 -17.65 -5.11 10.82
CA GLN A 50 -17.79 -6.55 10.61
C GLN A 50 -16.51 -7.32 10.95
N SER A 51 -15.34 -6.88 10.51
CA SER A 51 -14.08 -7.57 10.83
C SER A 51 -13.73 -7.47 12.31
N ARG A 52 -14.05 -6.35 12.97
CA ARG A 52 -13.82 -6.16 14.40
C ARG A 52 -14.69 -7.07 15.27
N THR A 53 -15.92 -7.32 14.83
CA THR A 53 -16.88 -8.19 15.52
C THR A 53 -16.67 -9.67 15.23
N ASN A 54 -15.88 -10.00 14.19
CA ASN A 54 -15.58 -11.38 13.81
C ASN A 54 -14.42 -11.97 14.64
N PRO A 55 -14.66 -13.01 15.45
CA PRO A 55 -13.60 -13.67 16.23
C PRO A 55 -12.59 -14.45 15.37
N SER A 56 -12.88 -14.67 14.09
CA SER A 56 -11.97 -15.29 13.12
C SER A 56 -10.92 -14.33 12.55
N VAL A 57 -11.05 -13.02 12.81
CA VAL A 57 -10.10 -12.01 12.36
C VAL A 57 -8.95 -11.96 13.35
N GLY A 58 -7.94 -12.79 13.09
CA GLY A 58 -6.69 -12.82 13.83
C GLY A 58 -5.63 -11.96 13.15
N THR A 59 -4.76 -11.32 13.94
CA THR A 59 -3.59 -10.65 13.38
C THR A 59 -2.66 -11.68 12.72
N PRO A 60 -2.10 -11.38 11.54
CA PRO A 60 -2.19 -10.11 10.83
C PRO A 60 -3.43 -9.93 9.94
N TYR A 61 -4.06 -8.77 10.04
CA TYR A 61 -5.26 -8.41 9.28
C TYR A 61 -4.99 -8.37 7.76
N LYS A 62 -5.98 -8.81 6.98
CA LYS A 62 -5.98 -8.79 5.52
C LYS A 62 -6.34 -7.41 5.00
N TRP A 63 -5.89 -7.10 3.78
CA TRP A 63 -6.32 -5.89 3.07
C TRP A 63 -7.85 -5.78 2.97
N ASP A 64 -8.55 -6.89 2.79
CA ASP A 64 -10.01 -6.92 2.67
C ASP A 64 -10.73 -6.58 3.98
N GLU A 65 -10.12 -6.91 5.13
CA GLU A 65 -10.69 -6.71 6.47
C GLU A 65 -10.54 -5.26 6.97
N ILE A 66 -9.68 -4.48 6.34
CA ILE A 66 -9.39 -3.08 6.70
C ILE A 66 -10.39 -2.15 6.02
N SER A 67 -10.94 -1.21 6.78
CA SER A 67 -11.87 -0.19 6.28
C SER A 67 -11.23 0.69 5.20
N GLU A 68 -12.01 1.07 4.18
CA GLU A 68 -11.56 2.02 3.15
C GLU A 68 -11.10 3.35 3.74
N THR A 69 -11.80 3.86 4.74
CA THR A 69 -11.39 5.06 5.49
C THR A 69 -10.01 4.89 6.11
N ALA A 70 -9.73 3.75 6.74
CA ALA A 70 -8.43 3.50 7.35
C ALA A 70 -7.31 3.38 6.31
N LYS A 71 -7.57 2.70 5.19
CA LYS A 71 -6.64 2.65 4.03
C LYS A 71 -6.33 4.06 3.54
N HIS A 72 -7.37 4.88 3.37
CA HIS A 72 -7.25 6.25 2.89
C HIS A 72 -6.46 7.13 3.86
N THR A 73 -6.79 7.11 5.15
CA THR A 73 -6.04 7.79 6.19
C THR A 73 -4.57 7.37 6.16
N GLN A 74 -4.30 6.08 6.05
CA GLN A 74 -2.93 5.58 6.02
C GLN A 74 -2.16 6.02 4.78
N ILE A 75 -2.81 6.06 3.61
CA ILE A 75 -2.25 6.61 2.37
C ILE A 75 -1.82 8.07 2.59
N LEU A 76 -2.69 8.90 3.16
CA LEU A 76 -2.36 10.30 3.47
C LEU A 76 -1.22 10.40 4.48
N THR A 77 -1.20 9.54 5.51
CA THR A 77 -0.11 9.47 6.48
C THR A 77 1.22 9.14 5.83
N ILE A 78 1.27 8.20 4.87
CA ILE A 78 2.49 7.88 4.10
C ILE A 78 2.97 9.11 3.34
N VAL A 79 2.08 9.76 2.60
CA VAL A 79 2.44 10.95 1.80
C VAL A 79 2.90 12.11 2.68
N ASN A 80 2.30 12.26 3.87
CA ASN A 80 2.67 13.30 4.83
C ASN A 80 4.01 13.01 5.52
N ASN A 81 4.28 11.75 5.87
CA ASN A 81 5.55 11.30 6.44
C ASN A 81 6.63 11.02 5.39
N ALA A 82 6.30 11.20 4.10
CA ALA A 82 7.18 10.87 3.01
C ALA A 82 8.49 11.64 3.11
N ARG A 83 9.61 10.93 2.98
CA ARG A 83 10.93 11.54 2.89
C ARG A 83 11.00 12.56 1.76
N PRO A 84 11.83 13.62 1.87
CA PRO A 84 11.99 14.60 0.80
C PRO A 84 12.40 13.96 -0.54
N GLU A 85 13.09 12.82 -0.49
CA GLU A 85 13.47 12.02 -1.66
C GLU A 85 12.28 11.30 -2.31
N THR A 86 11.33 10.77 -1.53
CA THR A 86 10.17 9.99 -2.03
C THR A 86 8.94 10.84 -2.29
N ARG A 87 8.82 11.96 -1.57
CA ARG A 87 7.75 12.96 -1.67
C ARG A 87 7.42 13.43 -3.09
N PRO A 88 8.39 13.76 -3.98
CA PRO A 88 8.05 14.17 -5.35
C PRO A 88 7.32 13.06 -6.12
N TYR A 89 7.65 11.79 -5.90
CA TYR A 89 6.99 10.67 -6.57
C TYR A 89 5.56 10.48 -6.09
N TYR A 90 5.30 10.67 -4.79
CA TYR A 90 3.94 10.71 -4.29
C TYR A 90 3.15 11.90 -4.87
N HIS A 91 3.76 13.08 -4.99
CA HIS A 91 3.08 14.22 -5.63
C HIS A 91 2.70 13.96 -7.08
N LEU A 92 3.52 13.22 -7.83
CA LEU A 92 3.16 12.77 -9.19
C LEU A 92 1.94 11.83 -9.15
N GLY A 93 1.85 10.99 -8.13
CA GLY A 93 0.76 10.05 -7.89
C GLY A 93 -0.52 10.63 -7.28
N ARG A 94 -0.51 11.91 -6.93
CA ARG A 94 -1.61 12.59 -6.25
C ARG A 94 -2.73 12.89 -7.22
N TYR A 95 -3.95 12.51 -6.88
CA TYR A 95 -5.15 12.85 -7.63
C TYR A 95 -6.26 13.27 -6.67
N MET A 96 -7.09 14.22 -7.08
CA MET A 96 -8.30 14.58 -6.34
C MET A 96 -9.47 13.76 -6.87
N THR A 97 -10.19 13.11 -5.96
CA THR A 97 -11.54 12.62 -6.25
C THR A 97 -12.55 13.70 -5.92
N SER A 98 -13.83 13.48 -6.24
CA SER A 98 -14.93 14.38 -5.88
C SER A 98 -15.11 14.59 -4.37
N VAL A 99 -14.51 13.73 -3.53
CA VAL A 99 -14.72 13.75 -2.08
C VAL A 99 -13.41 14.01 -1.35
N ASN A 100 -12.32 13.34 -1.73
CA ASN A 100 -11.04 13.42 -1.02
C ASN A 100 -9.81 13.43 -1.94
N GLU A 101 -8.70 13.90 -1.40
CA GLU A 101 -7.38 13.73 -2.01
C GLU A 101 -6.92 12.27 -1.88
N GLU A 102 -6.56 11.65 -2.99
CA GLU A 102 -6.01 10.31 -3.02
C GLU A 102 -4.61 10.26 -3.65
N ASN A 103 -3.94 9.14 -3.40
CA ASN A 103 -2.61 8.90 -3.94
C ASN A 103 -2.49 7.46 -4.44
N TRP A 104 -2.45 7.29 -5.75
CA TRP A 104 -2.40 5.95 -6.34
C TRP A 104 -1.04 5.30 -6.14
N VAL A 105 0.05 6.07 -6.03
CA VAL A 105 1.39 5.56 -5.77
C VAL A 105 1.47 4.95 -4.38
N ALA A 106 1.09 5.71 -3.34
CA ALA A 106 1.06 5.19 -1.97
C ALA A 106 0.09 4.00 -1.83
N ARG A 107 -1.08 4.06 -2.48
CA ARG A 107 -2.04 2.95 -2.51
C ARG A 107 -1.46 1.68 -3.13
N TRP A 108 -0.75 1.82 -4.25
CA TRP A 108 -0.09 0.72 -4.94
C TRP A 108 0.97 0.06 -4.04
N TYR A 109 1.86 0.86 -3.43
CA TYR A 109 2.91 0.34 -2.54
C TYR A 109 2.35 -0.34 -1.30
N LEU A 110 1.32 0.25 -0.69
CA LEU A 110 0.65 -0.31 0.47
C LEU A 110 0.01 -1.66 0.12
N TRP A 111 -0.73 -1.74 -0.99
CA TRP A 111 -1.35 -2.98 -1.46
C TRP A 111 -0.31 -4.09 -1.75
N HIS A 112 0.78 -3.74 -2.44
CA HIS A 112 1.88 -4.68 -2.70
C HIS A 112 2.54 -5.16 -1.40
N SER A 113 2.72 -4.28 -0.41
CA SER A 113 3.28 -4.64 0.91
C SER A 113 2.45 -5.73 1.61
N PHE A 114 1.11 -5.69 1.51
CA PHE A 114 0.25 -6.76 2.02
C PHE A 114 0.43 -8.07 1.27
N ARG A 115 0.55 -8.03 -0.07
CA ARG A 115 0.69 -9.23 -0.93
C ARG A 115 2.04 -9.93 -0.76
N TYR A 116 3.14 -9.19 -0.57
CA TYR A 116 4.47 -9.78 -0.41
C TYR A 116 4.60 -10.69 0.83
N ARG A 117 3.81 -10.50 1.90
CA ARG A 117 3.81 -11.44 3.04
C ARG A 117 3.21 -12.80 2.69
N TYR A 118 2.25 -12.86 1.76
CA TYR A 118 1.62 -14.12 1.37
C TYR A 118 2.53 -14.98 0.48
N VAL A 119 3.33 -14.35 -0.37
CA VAL A 119 4.33 -15.07 -1.20
C VAL A 119 5.44 -15.70 -0.36
N GLY A 120 5.77 -15.13 0.81
CA GLY A 120 6.81 -15.66 1.69
C GLY A 120 6.48 -17.01 2.36
N HIS A 121 5.21 -17.45 2.36
CA HIS A 121 4.83 -18.74 2.96
C HIS A 121 4.37 -19.79 1.93
N SER A 122 4.20 -19.42 0.65
CA SER A 122 3.76 -20.33 -0.41
C SER A 122 4.84 -20.73 -1.43
N SER A 123 6.09 -20.28 -1.28
CA SER A 123 7.22 -20.78 -2.09
C SER A 123 7.87 -22.04 -1.51
N ALA A 124 7.10 -22.87 -0.81
CA ALA A 124 7.51 -24.19 -0.32
C ALA A 124 6.52 -25.29 -0.73
N ARG A 125 5.97 -25.24 -1.94
CA ARG A 125 5.45 -26.43 -2.65
C ARG A 125 4.96 -26.08 -4.05
N ILE A 126 5.42 -26.89 -5.01
CA ILE A 126 5.18 -26.97 -6.47
C ILE A 126 6.29 -26.33 -7.32
N GLN A 127 7.00 -27.00 -8.21
CA GLN A 127 7.13 -28.41 -8.60
C GLN A 127 8.35 -28.44 -9.55
N GLN A 128 9.30 -29.35 -9.38
CA GLN A 128 10.11 -29.88 -10.49
C GLN A 128 10.46 -31.35 -10.19
N HIS A 129 9.53 -32.26 -10.48
CA HIS A 129 9.77 -33.52 -11.19
C HIS A 129 8.45 -34.05 -11.75
#